data_AF-A0A8J4TV11-F1
#
_entry.id   AF-A0A8J4TV11-F1
#
_cell.length_a   1.000
_cell.length_b   1.000
_cell.length_c   1.000
_cell.angle_alpha   90.00
_cell.angle_beta   90.00
_cell.angle_gamma   90.00
#
_symmetry.space_group_name_H-M   'P 1'
#
loop_
_entity.id
_entity.type
_entity.pdbx_description
1 polymer ?
#
loop_
_entity_poly.entity_id
_entity_poly.type
_entity_poly.pdbx_seq_one_letter_code
_entity_poly.pdbx_strand_id
1 'polypeptide(L)'
;MASNFLIAIGCAPDGFTVVKSSDEKYTGNAKLGDLFMVKCGSSGEGASLGYYHAGVYCSEEEQEIIHFTFTSSQKNSSRSKASSKSCSGEGVVSKLNVNVFCGQSRFAIYRKIEGVPQSFKNDVRQAMMKTPQYNLSEYNCIHFALELLHVDTKTTEDYIKRILKIFNNKGTE
;
A
#
# COMPACT_ATOMS: atom_id res chain seq x y z
N MET A 1 26.12 8.61 -6.58
CA MET A 1 26.24 7.66 -5.47
C MET A 1 24.93 7.57 -4.71
N ALA A 2 24.40 6.34 -4.63
CA ALA A 2 23.39 5.80 -3.71
C ALA A 2 22.18 6.67 -3.31
N SER A 3 21.12 6.67 -4.13
CA SER A 3 19.74 6.95 -3.66
C SER A 3 18.93 5.67 -3.43
N ASN A 4 19.60 4.51 -3.34
CA ASN A 4 18.99 3.18 -3.26
C ASN A 4 18.82 2.67 -1.81
N PHE A 5 19.02 3.52 -0.80
CA PHE A 5 19.10 3.13 0.61
C PHE A 5 17.86 3.54 1.43
N LEU A 6 16.91 4.35 0.92
CA LEU A 6 16.06 5.12 1.83
C LEU A 6 14.79 4.37 2.34
N ILE A 7 14.03 3.65 1.52
CA ILE A 7 12.72 3.13 2.00
C ILE A 7 12.80 1.68 2.52
N ALA A 8 13.89 0.96 2.25
CA ALA A 8 14.16 -0.31 2.94
C ALA A 8 14.70 -0.11 4.37
N ILE A 9 14.93 1.14 4.82
CA ILE A 9 15.69 1.49 6.03
C ILE A 9 14.99 2.57 6.87
N GLY A 10 13.70 2.81 6.63
CA GLY A 10 12.94 3.73 7.47
C GLY A 10 13.10 5.22 7.10
N CYS A 11 13.19 5.55 5.82
CA CYS A 11 12.88 6.90 5.37
C CYS A 11 11.42 6.98 4.92
N ALA A 12 10.71 7.92 5.53
CA ALA A 12 9.33 8.18 5.20
C ALA A 12 9.23 8.88 3.84
N PRO A 13 8.17 8.61 3.08
CA PRO A 13 7.83 9.44 1.95
C PRO A 13 7.66 10.92 2.35
N ASP A 14 7.86 11.87 1.41
CA ASP A 14 7.70 13.30 1.69
C ASP A 14 6.33 13.61 2.32
N GLY A 15 6.33 14.37 3.41
CA GLY A 15 5.10 14.65 4.18
C GLY A 15 4.70 13.56 5.18
N PHE A 16 5.51 12.50 5.33
CA PHE A 16 5.29 11.44 6.32
C PHE A 16 6.45 11.30 7.30
N THR A 17 6.19 10.64 8.43
CA THR A 17 7.17 10.14 9.39
C THR A 17 7.10 8.62 9.45
N VAL A 18 8.21 7.97 9.81
CA VAL A 18 8.22 6.52 10.04
C VAL A 18 7.74 6.23 11.44
N VAL A 19 6.65 5.47 11.55
CA VAL A 19 6.12 4.95 12.82
C VAL A 19 6.72 3.58 13.14
N LYS A 20 6.91 2.77 12.10
CA LYS A 20 7.47 1.42 12.19
C LYS A 20 8.24 1.13 10.90
N SER A 21 9.51 0.79 11.01
CA SER A 21 10.31 0.33 9.86
C SER A 21 9.99 -1.13 9.51
N SER A 22 10.43 -1.60 8.33
CA SER A 22 10.05 -2.94 7.85
C SER A 22 10.61 -4.11 8.67
N ASP A 23 11.70 -3.89 9.42
CA ASP A 23 12.39 -4.88 10.24
C ASP A 23 11.91 -4.88 11.71
N GLU A 24 11.20 -3.83 12.13
CA GLU A 24 10.70 -3.72 13.49
C GLU A 24 9.50 -4.63 13.74
N LYS A 25 9.37 -5.11 14.98
CA LYS A 25 8.16 -5.79 15.44
C LYS A 25 7.04 -4.78 15.62
N TYR A 26 5.85 -5.09 15.13
CA TYR A 26 4.67 -4.27 15.37
C TYR A 26 4.19 -4.39 16.82
N THR A 27 3.94 -3.26 17.47
CA THR A 27 3.59 -3.16 18.89
C THR A 27 2.14 -2.74 19.14
N GLY A 28 1.31 -2.64 18.09
CA GLY A 28 -0.10 -2.25 18.23
C GLY A 28 -0.33 -0.74 18.37
N ASN A 29 0.67 0.08 18.06
CA ASN A 29 0.65 1.55 18.24
C ASN A 29 0.14 2.35 17.02
N ALA A 30 -0.59 1.69 16.10
CA ALA A 30 -1.16 2.34 14.94
C ALA A 30 -2.25 3.35 15.34
N LYS A 31 -2.34 4.44 14.60
CA LYS A 31 -3.32 5.51 14.77
C LYS A 31 -4.11 5.73 13.49
N LEU A 32 -5.27 6.36 13.65
CA LEU A 32 -6.15 6.73 12.54
C LEU A 32 -5.35 7.52 11.47
N GLY A 33 -5.41 7.06 10.22
CA GLY A 33 -4.68 7.67 9.11
C GLY A 33 -3.25 7.16 8.91
N ASP A 34 -2.77 6.21 9.73
CA ASP A 34 -1.47 5.58 9.47
C ASP A 34 -1.51 4.76 8.19
N LEU A 35 -0.53 5.00 7.32
CA LEU A 35 -0.34 4.29 6.05
C LEU A 35 0.49 3.04 6.28
N PHE A 36 -0.10 1.88 5.99
CA PHE A 36 0.57 0.59 5.99
C PHE A 36 1.04 0.26 4.58
N MET A 37 2.32 -0.13 4.45
CA MET A 37 2.90 -0.64 3.21
C MET A 37 3.45 -2.04 3.44
N VAL A 38 2.80 -3.04 2.86
CA VAL A 38 3.15 -4.45 2.99
C VAL A 38 3.90 -4.90 1.74
N LYS A 39 5.03 -5.57 1.91
CA LYS A 39 5.78 -6.17 0.80
C LYS A 39 5.15 -7.52 0.44
N CYS A 40 4.65 -7.65 -0.78
CA CYS A 40 4.04 -8.87 -1.32
C CYS A 40 4.91 -9.47 -2.44
N GLY A 41 5.29 -10.74 -2.35
CA GLY A 41 6.11 -11.41 -3.36
C GLY A 41 7.04 -12.46 -2.75
N SER A 42 7.38 -13.48 -3.55
CA SER A 42 8.01 -14.71 -3.06
C SER A 42 9.37 -14.48 -2.41
N SER A 43 9.51 -15.02 -1.20
CA SER A 43 10.73 -15.17 -0.40
C SER A 43 11.66 -16.27 -0.94
N GLY A 44 11.86 -16.34 -2.26
CA GLY A 44 12.75 -17.31 -2.91
C GLY A 44 13.87 -16.63 -3.68
N GLU A 45 15.08 -17.20 -3.63
CA GLU A 45 16.19 -16.81 -4.52
C GLU A 45 15.73 -16.90 -5.98
N GLY A 46 15.79 -15.77 -6.69
CA GLY A 46 15.35 -15.65 -8.10
C GLY A 46 13.90 -15.21 -8.33
N ALA A 47 13.15 -14.84 -7.29
CA ALA A 47 11.78 -14.33 -7.45
C ALA A 47 11.75 -12.92 -8.05
N SER A 48 10.85 -12.72 -9.02
CA SER A 48 10.53 -11.42 -9.62
C SER A 48 10.29 -10.36 -8.55
N LEU A 49 10.73 -9.13 -8.83
CA LEU A 49 10.46 -7.91 -8.06
C LEU A 49 9.12 -7.96 -7.30
N GLY A 50 9.20 -7.99 -5.96
CA GLY A 50 8.01 -7.95 -5.11
C GLY A 50 7.20 -6.69 -5.37
N TYR A 51 5.87 -6.80 -5.30
CA TYR A 51 4.96 -5.66 -5.33
C TYR A 51 4.64 -5.21 -3.90
N TYR A 52 4.12 -3.99 -3.75
CA TYR A 52 3.70 -3.48 -2.46
C TYR A 52 2.19 -3.30 -2.43
N HIS A 53 1.57 -3.72 -1.34
CA HIS A 53 0.16 -3.50 -1.07
C HIS A 53 0.00 -2.43 0.01
N ALA A 54 -0.84 -1.44 -0.25
CA ALA A 54 -1.05 -0.31 0.63
C ALA A 54 -2.47 -0.30 1.22
N GLY A 55 -2.57 0.18 2.45
CA GLY A 55 -3.82 0.36 3.17
C GLY A 55 -3.67 1.39 4.28
N VAL A 56 -4.78 1.90 4.79
CA VAL A 56 -4.78 2.95 5.81
C VAL A 56 -5.52 2.48 7.06
N TYR A 57 -4.95 2.70 8.22
CA TYR A 57 -5.58 2.39 9.50
C TYR A 57 -6.79 3.29 9.74
N CYS A 58 -7.98 2.70 9.84
CA CYS A 58 -9.25 3.41 9.74
C CYS A 58 -10.18 3.23 10.94
N SER A 59 -9.71 2.62 12.03
CA SER A 59 -10.52 2.38 13.23
C SER A 59 -9.80 2.87 14.48
N GLU A 60 -10.52 3.45 15.43
CA GLU A 60 -9.97 3.83 16.74
C GLU A 60 -10.00 2.65 17.72
N GLU A 61 -10.82 1.63 17.46
CA GLU A 61 -11.17 0.58 18.41
C GLU A 61 -10.82 -0.84 17.90
N GLU A 62 -11.01 -1.10 16.60
CA GLU A 62 -11.12 -2.48 16.05
C GLU A 62 -9.93 -2.94 15.19
N GLN A 63 -8.77 -2.28 15.30
CA GLN A 63 -7.55 -2.59 14.53
C GLN A 63 -7.82 -2.85 13.03
N GLU A 64 -8.54 -1.95 12.36
CA GLU A 64 -8.95 -2.13 10.96
C GLU A 64 -8.09 -1.32 9.99
N ILE A 65 -7.77 -1.93 8.86
CA ILE A 65 -7.16 -1.31 7.67
C ILE A 65 -8.20 -1.27 6.55
N ILE A 66 -8.49 -0.08 6.01
CA ILE A 66 -9.17 0.06 4.72
C ILE A 66 -8.13 -0.06 3.60
N HIS A 67 -8.45 -0.84 2.58
CA HIS A 67 -7.56 -1.05 1.44
C HIS A 67 -8.34 -1.25 0.15
N PHE A 68 -7.64 -1.14 -0.97
CA PHE A 68 -8.18 -1.31 -2.31
C PHE A 68 -7.45 -2.42 -3.04
N THR A 69 -8.18 -3.41 -3.54
CA THR A 69 -7.60 -4.57 -4.24
C THR A 69 -8.27 -4.81 -5.58
N PHE A 70 -7.55 -5.49 -6.48
CA PHE A 70 -8.12 -6.03 -7.69
C PHE A 70 -9.00 -7.25 -7.36
N THR A 71 -10.17 -7.33 -8.00
CA THR A 71 -11.07 -8.49 -7.90
C THR A 71 -10.85 -9.34 -9.14
N SER A 72 -10.17 -10.48 -8.99
CA SER A 72 -10.12 -11.48 -10.05
C SER A 72 -11.46 -12.21 -10.08
N SER A 73 -12.45 -11.66 -10.77
CA SER A 73 -13.69 -12.35 -11.12
C SER A 73 -13.42 -13.40 -12.22
N GLN A 74 -12.54 -14.35 -11.95
CA GLN A 74 -12.48 -15.62 -12.70
C GLN A 74 -12.59 -16.78 -11.72
N LYS A 75 -13.83 -17.25 -11.55
CA LYS A 75 -14.10 -18.63 -11.16
C LYS A 75 -13.48 -19.54 -12.23
N ASN A 76 -12.43 -20.26 -11.87
CA ASN A 76 -12.07 -21.62 -12.27
C ASN A 76 -10.55 -21.80 -12.41
N SER A 77 -10.06 -22.79 -11.65
CA SER A 77 -8.89 -23.63 -11.89
C SER A 77 -8.14 -23.39 -13.21
N SER A 78 -6.94 -22.85 -13.12
CA SER A 78 -5.70 -23.42 -13.65
C SER A 78 -4.62 -22.35 -13.67
N ARG A 79 -3.38 -22.76 -13.35
CA ARG A 79 -2.16 -21.96 -13.41
C ARG A 79 -2.05 -21.25 -14.76
N SER A 80 -2.56 -20.02 -14.84
CA SER A 80 -2.30 -19.12 -15.95
C SER A 80 -1.25 -18.14 -15.45
N LYS A 81 -0.02 -18.31 -15.98
CA LYS A 81 1.04 -17.31 -15.88
C LYS A 81 0.43 -15.99 -16.35
N ALA A 82 0.15 -15.08 -15.42
CA ALA A 82 -0.32 -13.75 -15.74
C ALA A 82 0.78 -13.07 -16.57
N SER A 83 0.59 -13.05 -17.89
CA SER A 83 1.40 -12.25 -18.78
C SER A 83 1.18 -10.79 -18.40
N SER A 84 2.24 -10.18 -17.92
CA SER A 84 2.40 -8.75 -17.71
C SER A 84 1.89 -7.96 -18.92
N LYS A 85 0.68 -7.37 -18.85
CA LYS A 85 0.35 -6.12 -19.58
C LYS A 85 -0.99 -5.43 -19.32
N SER A 86 -1.98 -5.99 -18.63
CA SER A 86 -3.06 -5.14 -18.06
C SER A 86 -3.77 -5.83 -16.90
N CYS A 87 -3.29 -5.62 -15.67
CA CYS A 87 -4.05 -5.94 -14.46
C CYS A 87 -5.03 -4.79 -14.21
N SER A 88 -6.05 -4.71 -15.07
CA SER A 88 -7.10 -3.70 -15.05
C SER A 88 -8.46 -4.38 -14.95
N GLY A 89 -9.34 -3.94 -14.07
CA GLY A 89 -10.69 -4.48 -13.92
C GLY A 89 -11.36 -4.00 -12.65
N GLU A 90 -12.41 -4.68 -12.21
CA GLU A 90 -13.18 -4.25 -11.05
C GLU A 90 -12.34 -4.28 -9.77
N GLY A 91 -12.26 -3.14 -9.09
CA GLY A 91 -11.60 -3.03 -7.81
C GLY A 91 -12.59 -3.10 -6.65
N VAL A 92 -12.14 -3.64 -5.53
CA VAL A 92 -12.92 -3.75 -4.29
C VAL A 92 -12.22 -2.95 -3.20
N VAL A 93 -13.00 -2.09 -2.56
CA VAL A 93 -12.63 -1.42 -1.32
C VAL A 93 -13.19 -2.23 -0.16
N SER A 94 -12.32 -2.67 0.74
CA SER A 94 -12.70 -3.48 1.89
C SER A 94 -11.91 -3.11 3.13
N LYS A 95 -12.40 -3.56 4.29
CA LYS A 95 -11.69 -3.47 5.56
C LYS A 95 -11.21 -4.84 6.00
N LEU A 96 -10.00 -4.89 6.53
CA LEU A 96 -9.42 -6.08 7.14
C LEU A 96 -8.82 -5.74 8.50
N ASN A 97 -8.82 -6.71 9.41
CA ASN A 97 -8.02 -6.60 10.63
C ASN A 97 -6.53 -6.46 10.26
N VAL A 98 -5.76 -5.66 11.01
CA VAL A 98 -4.32 -5.41 10.80
C VAL A 98 -3.53 -6.71 10.61
N ASN A 99 -3.80 -7.74 11.42
CA ASN A 99 -3.09 -9.02 11.34
C ASN A 99 -3.37 -9.76 10.02
N VAL A 100 -4.60 -9.68 9.52
CA VAL A 100 -5.00 -10.28 8.24
C VAL A 100 -4.38 -9.50 7.08
N PHE A 101 -4.40 -8.16 7.16
CA PHE A 101 -3.83 -7.30 6.13
C PHE A 101 -2.31 -7.50 5.98
N CYS A 102 -1.58 -7.59 7.09
CA CYS A 102 -0.13 -7.75 7.08
C CYS A 102 0.31 -9.22 6.87
N GLY A 103 -0.46 -10.17 7.38
CA GLY A 103 -0.09 -11.58 7.39
C GLY A 103 1.29 -11.82 8.03
N GLN A 104 2.09 -12.68 7.41
CA GLN A 104 3.50 -12.93 7.81
C GLN A 104 4.49 -12.03 7.05
N SER A 105 4.00 -11.08 6.27
CA SER A 105 4.84 -10.26 5.39
C SER A 105 5.56 -9.18 6.17
N ARG A 106 6.69 -8.71 5.63
CA ARG A 106 7.35 -7.49 6.13
C ARG A 106 6.54 -6.27 5.71
N PHE A 107 6.37 -5.31 6.61
CA PHE A 107 5.60 -4.10 6.36
C PHE A 107 6.14 -2.91 7.14
N ALA A 108 5.93 -1.71 6.61
CA ALA A 108 6.24 -0.44 7.27
C ALA A 108 4.96 0.35 7.54
N ILE A 109 5.02 1.22 8.55
CA ILE A 109 3.93 2.13 8.92
C ILE A 109 4.46 3.57 8.84
N TYR A 110 3.72 4.42 8.13
CA TYR A 110 4.01 5.84 7.97
C TYR A 110 2.86 6.70 8.47
N ARG A 111 3.18 7.85 9.05
CA ARG A 111 2.18 8.82 9.53
C ARG A 111 2.38 10.17 8.88
N LYS A 112 1.31 10.70 8.27
CA LYS A 112 1.32 12.04 7.67
C LYS A 112 1.65 13.09 8.74
N ILE A 113 2.63 13.96 8.46
CA ILE A 113 3.13 14.98 9.39
C ILE A 113 2.04 15.98 9.76
N GLU A 114 1.23 16.39 8.78
CA GLU A 114 0.12 17.33 8.96
C GLU A 114 -1.09 16.71 9.68
N GLY A 115 -1.00 15.44 10.08
CA GLY A 115 -2.10 14.70 10.67
C GLY A 115 -3.06 14.11 9.63
N VAL A 116 -4.11 13.49 10.15
CA VAL A 116 -5.19 12.88 9.36
C VAL A 116 -6.21 13.94 8.94
N PRO A 117 -6.75 13.91 7.70
CA PRO A 117 -7.78 14.86 7.28
C PRO A 117 -9.00 14.83 8.21
N GLN A 118 -9.60 16.00 8.50
CA GLN A 118 -10.78 16.08 9.36
C GLN A 118 -11.98 15.29 8.78
N SER A 119 -12.06 15.19 7.45
CA SER A 119 -13.08 14.43 6.71
C SER A 119 -12.81 12.93 6.68
N PHE A 120 -11.68 12.43 7.19
CA PHE A 120 -11.21 11.07 6.94
C PHE A 120 -12.24 9.98 7.26
N LYS A 121 -12.96 10.08 8.39
CA LYS A 121 -14.00 9.10 8.75
C LYS A 121 -15.16 9.09 7.73
N ASN A 122 -15.53 10.25 7.20
CA ASN A 122 -16.52 10.35 6.14
C ASN A 122 -15.97 9.80 4.83
N ASP A 123 -14.72 10.13 4.48
CA ASP A 123 -14.08 9.68 3.25
C ASP A 123 -13.93 8.15 3.21
N VAL A 124 -13.62 7.52 4.36
CA VAL A 124 -13.63 6.05 4.53
C VAL A 124 -15.01 5.47 4.25
N ARG A 125 -16.10 6.07 4.78
CA ARG A 125 -17.46 5.60 4.48
C ARG A 125 -17.80 5.75 3.00
N GLN A 126 -17.45 6.89 2.40
CA GLN A 126 -17.69 7.14 0.98
C GLN A 126 -16.90 6.17 0.09
N ALA A 127 -15.64 5.91 0.43
CA ALA A 127 -14.78 4.97 -0.28
C ALA A 127 -15.37 3.54 -0.30
N MET A 128 -15.92 3.07 0.83
CA MET A 128 -16.56 1.75 0.93
C MET A 128 -17.83 1.61 0.08
N MET A 129 -18.46 2.71 -0.34
CA MET A 129 -19.64 2.70 -1.22
C MET A 129 -19.28 2.74 -2.71
N LYS A 130 -18.00 2.93 -3.05
CA LYS A 130 -17.52 3.01 -4.43
C LYS A 130 -17.02 1.65 -4.91
N THR A 131 -17.11 1.44 -6.22
CA THR A 131 -16.50 0.29 -6.92
C THR A 131 -15.58 0.80 -8.03
N PRO A 132 -14.48 1.51 -7.68
CA PRO A 132 -13.61 2.09 -8.70
C PRO A 132 -12.88 1.01 -9.49
N GLN A 133 -12.55 1.30 -10.74
CA GLN A 133 -11.75 0.41 -11.57
C GLN A 133 -10.32 0.38 -11.04
N TYR A 134 -9.83 -0.83 -10.75
CA TYR A 134 -8.43 -1.04 -10.40
C TYR A 134 -7.60 -1.08 -11.67
N ASN A 135 -6.49 -0.36 -11.69
CA ASN A 135 -5.45 -0.45 -12.70
C ASN A 135 -4.09 -0.42 -11.99
N LEU A 136 -3.28 -1.46 -12.19
CA LEU A 136 -1.98 -1.59 -11.56
C LEU A 136 -1.04 -0.38 -11.79
N SER A 137 -1.16 0.28 -12.94
CA SER A 137 -0.29 1.42 -13.32
C SER A 137 -0.91 2.79 -13.09
N GLU A 138 -2.24 2.92 -13.03
CA GLU A 138 -2.94 4.23 -13.00
C GLU A 138 -3.71 4.48 -11.70
N TYR A 139 -4.44 3.48 -11.20
CA TYR A 139 -5.22 3.62 -9.97
C TYR A 139 -5.23 2.29 -9.23
N ASN A 140 -4.25 2.15 -8.33
CA ASN A 140 -4.00 0.94 -7.55
C ASN A 140 -4.14 1.22 -6.04
N CYS A 141 -3.78 0.24 -5.21
CA CYS A 141 -3.85 0.35 -3.75
C CYS A 141 -3.10 1.57 -3.17
N ILE A 142 -1.97 1.96 -3.77
CA ILE A 142 -1.16 3.11 -3.30
C ILE A 142 -1.88 4.41 -3.63
N HIS A 143 -2.38 4.55 -4.86
CA HIS A 143 -3.15 5.73 -5.28
C HIS A 143 -4.34 5.95 -4.36
N PHE A 144 -5.12 4.89 -4.14
CA PHE A 144 -6.26 4.90 -3.23
C PHE A 144 -5.88 5.36 -1.82
N ALA A 145 -4.81 4.80 -1.23
CA ALA A 145 -4.40 5.12 0.12
C ALA A 145 -3.93 6.58 0.26
N LEU A 146 -3.21 7.10 -0.74
CA LEU A 146 -2.73 8.49 -0.77
C LEU A 146 -3.88 9.49 -0.99
N GLU A 147 -4.82 9.18 -1.89
CA GLU A 147 -6.04 9.97 -2.10
C GLU A 147 -6.85 10.08 -0.81
N LEU A 148 -7.05 8.96 -0.11
CA LEU A 148 -7.78 8.93 1.16
C LEU A 148 -7.13 9.79 2.25
N LEU A 149 -5.80 9.97 2.18
CA LEU A 149 -5.02 10.83 3.09
C LEU A 149 -4.85 12.27 2.58
N HIS A 150 -5.53 12.63 1.50
CA HIS A 150 -5.46 13.95 0.84
C HIS A 150 -4.03 14.37 0.49
N VAL A 151 -3.21 13.42 0.04
CA VAL A 151 -1.87 13.71 -0.50
C VAL A 151 -2.04 14.16 -1.95
N ASP A 152 -1.46 15.31 -2.33
CA ASP A 152 -1.63 15.88 -3.67
C ASP A 152 -1.17 14.90 -4.77
N THR A 153 -2.12 14.51 -5.61
CA THR A 153 -1.96 13.48 -6.62
C THR A 153 -1.32 13.96 -7.92
N LYS A 154 -1.15 15.28 -8.12
CA LYS A 154 -0.50 15.81 -9.35
C LYS A 154 1.01 15.49 -9.43
N THR A 155 1.65 15.25 -8.29
CA THR A 155 3.04 14.75 -8.20
C THR A 155 3.11 13.24 -7.92
N THR A 156 1.95 12.57 -7.82
CA THR A 156 1.85 11.18 -7.36
C THR A 156 2.42 10.18 -8.35
N GLU A 157 2.42 10.45 -9.66
CA GLU A 157 3.14 9.59 -10.62
C GLU A 157 4.64 9.58 -10.37
N ASP A 158 5.26 10.74 -10.16
CA ASP A 158 6.69 10.81 -9.86
C ASP A 158 6.99 10.30 -8.44
N TYR A 159 6.09 10.53 -7.51
CA TYR A 159 6.20 10.04 -6.13
C TYR A 159 6.01 8.53 -6.03
N ILE A 160 5.04 7.95 -6.74
CA ILE A 160 4.83 6.51 -6.86
C ILE A 160 5.97 5.90 -7.67
N LYS A 161 6.42 6.52 -8.75
CA LYS A 161 7.65 6.08 -9.44
C LYS A 161 8.86 6.16 -8.52
N ARG A 162 8.99 7.15 -7.65
CA ARG A 162 10.07 7.23 -6.64
C ARG A 162 9.93 6.10 -5.62
N ILE A 163 8.75 5.94 -5.02
CA ILE A 163 8.43 4.87 -4.07
C ILE A 163 8.74 3.50 -4.71
N LEU A 164 8.19 3.22 -5.89
CA LEU A 164 8.42 1.99 -6.65
C LEU A 164 9.86 1.83 -7.14
N LYS A 165 10.55 2.88 -7.57
CA LYS A 165 11.98 2.84 -7.97
C LYS A 165 12.88 2.54 -6.77
N ILE A 166 12.57 3.12 -5.61
CA ILE A 166 13.26 2.81 -4.36
C ILE A 166 13.04 1.34 -3.98
N PHE A 167 11.86 0.79 -4.29
CA PHE A 167 11.58 -0.61 -4.07
C PHE A 167 12.16 -1.57 -5.13
N ASN A 168 12.37 -1.10 -6.36
CA ASN A 168 12.73 -1.93 -7.50
C ASN A 168 14.25 -2.07 -7.75
N ASN A 169 15.10 -1.20 -7.21
CA ASN A 169 16.54 -1.20 -7.49
C ASN A 169 17.37 -2.27 -6.73
N LYS A 170 16.82 -3.45 -6.42
CA LYS A 170 17.54 -4.56 -5.75
C LYS A 170 17.94 -5.70 -6.71
N GLY A 171 18.31 -5.37 -7.95
CA GLY A 171 18.65 -6.36 -8.98
C GLY A 171 20.02 -6.24 -9.64
N THR A 172 20.88 -5.29 -9.24
CA THR A 172 22.22 -5.13 -9.83
C THR A 172 23.18 -4.50 -8.83
N GLU A 173 23.70 -5.30 -7.90
CA GLU A 173 25.11 -5.27 -7.49
C GLU A 173 25.56 -6.72 -7.28
#